data_AF-A0A1I7N569-F1
#
_entry.id   AF-A0A1I7N569-F1
#
_cell.length_a   1.000
_cell.length_b   1.000
_cell.length_c   1.000
_cell.angle_alpha   90.00
_cell.angle_beta   90.00
_cell.angle_gamma   90.00
#
_symmetry.space_group_name_H-M   'P 1'
#
loop_
_entity.id
_entity.type
_entity.pdbx_description
1 polymer ?
#
loop_
_entity_poly.entity_id
_entity_poly.type
_entity_poly.pdbx_seq_one_letter_code
_entity_poly.pdbx_strand_id
1 'polypeptide(L)'
;MGILQIALVLLLIGGGWTLLTRGKATRERDALTLRRVDAYIETIRRERSNRELVAMSDSELRDLLHSGARNYRIAGQKRGWIVLGVGAVTLMAGIVVGSQDGWRGFGIAVAVGAVVAYGVNEFLLRQSRAPLERHGVDVERLTIE
;
A
#
# COMPACT_ATOMS: atom_id res chain seq x y z
N MET A 1 5.87 -5.70 34.50
CA MET A 1 6.90 -5.03 33.66
C MET A 1 7.29 -5.82 32.40
N GLY A 2 7.35 -7.16 32.40
CA GLY A 2 7.87 -7.93 31.24
C GLY A 2 7.06 -7.86 29.94
N ILE A 3 5.73 -7.79 29.98
CA ILE A 3 4.87 -7.83 28.77
C ILE A 3 5.04 -6.58 27.91
N LEU A 4 5.20 -5.42 28.54
CA LEU A 4 5.36 -4.13 27.86
C LEU A 4 6.69 -4.05 27.11
N GLN A 5 7.75 -4.62 27.68
CA GLN A 5 9.05 -4.75 27.04
C GLN A 5 9.02 -5.72 25.85
N ILE A 6 8.35 -6.87 26.00
CA ILE A 6 8.20 -7.85 24.90
C ILE A 6 7.41 -7.26 23.73
N ALA A 7 6.32 -6.54 24.02
CA ALA A 7 5.52 -5.85 23.01
C ALA A 7 6.33 -4.77 22.26
N LEU A 8 7.15 -4.00 22.98
CA LEU A 8 8.02 -2.98 22.41
C LEU A 8 9.10 -3.60 21.51
N VAL A 9 9.68 -4.72 21.94
CA VAL A 9 10.69 -5.48 21.17
C VAL A 9 10.07 -6.03 19.89
N LEU A 10 8.86 -6.59 19.93
CA LEU A 10 8.16 -7.07 18.73
C LEU A 10 7.82 -5.94 17.77
N LEU A 11 7.43 -4.76 18.28
CA LEU A 11 7.18 -3.57 17.47
C LEU A 11 8.45 -3.06 16.78
N LEU A 12 9.58 -3.07 17.49
CA LEU A 12 10.88 -2.66 16.97
C LEU A 12 11.43 -3.67 15.95
N ILE A 13 11.23 -4.97 16.18
CA ILE A 13 11.66 -6.02 15.24
C ILE A 13 10.79 -5.99 13.98
N GLY A 14 9.45 -5.94 14.12
CA GLY A 14 8.53 -5.86 12.99
C GLY A 14 8.69 -4.57 12.18
N GLY A 15 8.76 -3.42 12.86
CA GLY A 15 8.98 -2.12 12.23
C GLY A 15 10.37 -2.00 11.61
N GLY A 16 11.42 -2.43 12.32
CA GLY A 16 12.81 -2.39 11.86
C GLY A 16 13.08 -3.31 10.67
N TRP A 17 12.54 -4.54 10.69
CA TRP A 17 12.69 -5.50 9.59
C TRP A 17 12.01 -5.03 8.30
N THR A 18 10.83 -4.41 8.43
CA THR A 18 10.08 -3.87 7.29
C THR A 18 10.82 -2.68 6.64
N LEU A 19 11.59 -1.92 7.42
CA LEU A 19 12.40 -0.80 6.91
C LEU A 19 13.70 -1.27 6.25
N LEU A 20 14.36 -2.30 6.81
CA LEU A 20 15.64 -2.80 6.32
C LEU A 20 15.54 -3.57 5.00
N THR A 21 14.46 -4.32 4.80
CA THR A 21 14.25 -5.12 3.56
C THR A 21 13.75 -4.28 2.38
N ARG A 22 13.23 -3.07 2.63
CA ARG A 22 12.57 -2.21 1.62
C ARG A 22 13.52 -1.55 0.60
N GLY A 23 14.74 -1.20 1.00
CA GLY A 23 15.66 -0.39 0.19
C GLY A 23 16.28 -1.12 -1.02
N LYS A 24 16.43 -2.44 -0.94
CA LYS A 24 17.00 -3.25 -2.02
C LYS A 24 15.99 -3.57 -3.13
N ALA A 25 14.74 -3.85 -2.77
CA ALA A 25 13.67 -4.18 -3.73
C ALA A 25 13.18 -2.98 -4.56
N THR A 26 13.39 -1.74 -4.10
CA THR A 26 12.80 -0.55 -4.75
C THR A 26 13.54 -0.09 -6.01
N ARG A 27 14.86 -0.33 -6.14
CA ARG A 27 15.64 0.12 -7.30
C ARG A 27 15.52 -0.81 -8.51
N GLU A 28 15.49 -2.13 -8.31
CA GLU A 28 15.27 -3.10 -9.41
C GLU A 28 13.87 -2.97 -10.03
N ARG A 29 12.87 -2.66 -9.21
CA ARG A 29 11.47 -2.49 -9.67
C ARG A 29 11.28 -1.24 -10.53
N ASP A 30 12.11 -0.20 -10.38
CA ASP A 30 11.97 1.05 -11.13
C ASP A 30 12.34 0.90 -12.61
N ALA A 31 13.39 0.12 -12.91
CA ALA A 31 13.77 -0.18 -14.28
C ALA A 31 12.73 -1.07 -15.00
N LEU A 32 12.09 -1.98 -14.26
CA LEU A 32 11.05 -2.85 -14.79
C LEU A 32 9.72 -2.12 -15.02
N THR A 33 9.41 -1.12 -14.19
CA THR A 33 8.19 -0.30 -14.34
C THR A 33 8.22 0.49 -15.65
N LEU A 34 9.38 1.06 -16.02
CA LEU A 34 9.60 1.75 -17.31
C LEU A 34 9.34 0.85 -18.52
N ARG A 35 9.92 -0.36 -18.54
CA ARG A 35 9.70 -1.33 -19.64
C ARG A 35 8.24 -1.77 -19.76
N ARG A 36 7.49 -1.81 -18.66
CA ARG A 36 6.07 -2.20 -18.67
C ARG A 36 5.14 -1.12 -19.20
N VAL A 37 5.44 0.15 -18.94
CA VAL A 37 4.64 1.26 -19.49
C VAL A 37 4.62 1.17 -21.02
N ASP A 38 5.78 0.93 -21.63
CA ASP A 38 5.88 0.80 -23.09
C ASP A 38 5.10 -0.41 -23.63
N ALA A 39 5.21 -1.57 -22.97
CA ALA A 39 4.44 -2.77 -23.34
C ALA A 39 2.93 -2.57 -23.17
N TYR A 40 2.50 -1.79 -22.18
CA TYR A 40 1.10 -1.51 -21.94
C TYR A 40 0.53 -0.52 -22.98
N ILE A 41 1.30 0.48 -23.42
CA ILE A 41 0.93 1.36 -24.54
C ILE A 41 0.68 0.52 -25.80
N GLU A 42 1.59 -0.39 -26.14
CA GLU A 42 1.44 -1.27 -27.30
C GLU A 42 0.16 -2.13 -27.19
N THR A 43 -0.14 -2.62 -26.00
CA THR A 43 -1.36 -3.41 -25.74
C THR A 43 -2.63 -2.57 -25.88
N ILE A 44 -2.67 -1.34 -25.33
CA ILE A 44 -3.81 -0.42 -25.48
C ILE A 44 -4.05 -0.10 -26.96
N ARG A 45 -2.98 0.15 -27.73
CA ARG A 45 -3.08 0.43 -29.17
C ARG A 45 -3.60 -0.77 -29.95
N ARG A 46 -3.19 -1.98 -29.58
CA ARG A 46 -3.62 -3.24 -30.23
C ARG A 46 -5.05 -3.64 -29.88
N GLU A 47 -5.42 -3.60 -28.61
CA GLU A 47 -6.73 -4.03 -28.12
C GLU A 47 -7.81 -2.95 -28.29
N ARG A 48 -7.40 -1.68 -28.45
CA ARG A 48 -8.30 -0.51 -28.48
C ARG A 48 -9.30 -0.51 -27.31
N SER A 49 -8.86 -0.98 -26.15
CA SER A 49 -9.71 -1.30 -25.01
C SER A 49 -10.45 -0.10 -24.41
N ASN A 50 -9.89 1.12 -24.56
CA ASN A 50 -10.53 2.34 -24.10
C ASN A 50 -10.42 3.46 -25.16
N ARG A 51 -11.56 3.96 -25.63
CA ARG A 51 -11.64 5.03 -26.64
C ARG A 51 -10.91 6.30 -26.21
N GLU A 52 -10.96 6.63 -24.93
CA GLU A 52 -10.33 7.84 -24.39
C GLU A 52 -8.81 7.71 -24.41
N LEU A 53 -8.27 6.58 -23.93
CA LEU A 53 -6.82 6.29 -23.99
C LEU A 53 -6.29 6.17 -25.42
N VAL A 54 -7.10 5.62 -26.33
CA VAL A 54 -6.74 5.51 -27.76
C VAL A 54 -6.74 6.87 -28.46
N ALA A 55 -7.57 7.81 -28.01
CA ALA A 55 -7.62 9.16 -28.57
C ALA A 55 -6.42 10.04 -28.16
N MET A 56 -5.74 9.70 -27.06
CA MET A 56 -4.55 10.43 -26.59
C MET A 56 -3.35 10.22 -27.50
N SER A 57 -2.47 11.23 -27.61
CA SER A 57 -1.17 11.07 -28.24
C SER A 57 -0.27 10.13 -27.45
N ASP A 58 0.73 9.52 -28.08
CA ASP A 58 1.67 8.61 -27.40
C ASP A 58 2.44 9.31 -26.26
N SER A 59 2.75 10.60 -26.41
CA SER A 59 3.37 11.41 -25.35
C SER A 59 2.45 11.61 -24.15
N GLU A 60 1.17 11.94 -24.39
CA GLU A 60 0.19 12.14 -23.31
C GLU A 60 -0.13 10.83 -22.59
N LEU A 61 -0.30 9.74 -23.34
CA LEU A 61 -0.56 8.42 -22.77
C LEU A 61 0.62 7.94 -21.90
N ARG A 62 1.85 8.13 -22.39
CA ARG A 62 3.06 7.78 -21.64
C ARG A 62 3.18 8.61 -20.36
N ASP A 63 2.91 9.91 -20.40
CA ASP A 63 2.96 10.77 -19.21
C ASP A 63 1.87 10.41 -18.18
N LEU A 64 0.65 10.11 -18.65
CA LEU A 64 -0.45 9.65 -17.79
C LEU A 64 -0.11 8.33 -17.09
N LEU A 65 0.43 7.35 -17.83
CA LEU A 65 0.80 6.06 -17.25
C LEU A 65 2.00 6.17 -16.30
N HIS A 66 2.99 7.02 -16.62
CA HIS A 66 4.13 7.25 -15.73
C HIS A 66 3.75 7.96 -14.44
N SER A 67 3.01 9.07 -14.56
CA SER A 67 2.53 9.81 -13.40
C SER A 67 1.56 8.97 -12.56
N GLY A 68 0.72 8.18 -13.21
CA GLY A 68 -0.17 7.20 -12.61
C GLY A 68 0.55 6.12 -11.80
N ALA A 69 1.51 5.42 -12.41
CA ALA A 69 2.32 4.40 -11.74
C ALA A 69 3.12 4.98 -10.57
N ARG A 70 3.71 6.17 -10.75
CA ARG A 70 4.46 6.87 -9.70
C ARG A 70 3.56 7.25 -8.53
N ASN A 71 2.39 7.84 -8.80
CA ASN A 71 1.44 8.23 -7.77
C ASN A 71 0.89 7.01 -7.02
N TYR A 72 0.58 5.92 -7.72
CA TYR A 72 0.14 4.67 -7.11
C TYR A 72 1.20 4.10 -6.16
N ARG A 73 2.48 4.13 -6.55
CA ARG A 73 3.59 3.71 -5.69
C ARG A 73 3.72 4.59 -4.45
N ILE A 74 3.66 5.92 -4.60
CA ILE A 74 3.72 6.86 -3.47
C ILE A 74 2.54 6.62 -2.52
N ALA A 75 1.34 6.40 -3.07
CA ALA A 75 0.14 6.08 -2.28
C ALA A 75 0.30 4.75 -1.53
N GLY A 76 0.84 3.71 -2.18
CA GLY A 76 1.16 2.44 -1.53
C GLY A 76 2.20 2.57 -0.41
N GLN A 77 3.20 3.43 -0.59
CA GLN A 77 4.19 3.72 0.45
C GLN A 77 3.56 4.44 1.65
N LYS A 78 2.78 5.49 1.41
CA LYS A 78 2.03 6.22 2.45
C LYS A 78 1.06 5.28 3.17
N ARG A 79 0.33 4.43 2.44
CA ARG A 79 -0.56 3.41 3.01
C ARG A 79 0.19 2.51 3.99
N GLY A 80 1.35 1.98 3.59
CA GLY A 80 2.14 1.12 4.48
C GLY A 80 2.52 1.82 5.79
N TRP A 81 2.89 3.10 5.74
CA TRP A 81 3.18 3.89 6.95
C TRP A 81 1.95 4.13 7.81
N ILE A 82 0.80 4.43 7.21
CA ILE A 82 -0.46 4.63 7.93
C ILE A 82 -0.87 3.34 8.64
N VAL A 83 -0.88 2.20 7.93
CA VAL A 83 -1.26 0.90 8.50
C VAL A 83 -0.31 0.49 9.64
N LEU A 84 0.99 0.75 9.49
CA LEU A 84 1.96 0.52 10.56
C LEU A 84 1.69 1.42 11.77
N GLY A 85 1.35 2.69 11.55
CA GLY A 85 0.94 3.61 12.61
C GLY A 85 -0.33 3.14 13.34
N VAL A 86 -1.34 2.68 12.61
CA VAL A 86 -2.57 2.10 13.20
C VAL A 86 -2.25 0.86 14.03
N GLY A 87 -1.35 0.00 13.56
CA GLY A 87 -0.88 -1.16 14.33
C GLY A 87 -0.18 -0.77 15.63
N ALA A 88 0.69 0.25 15.60
CA ALA A 88 1.36 0.76 16.78
C ALA A 88 0.38 1.33 17.82
N VAL A 89 -0.59 2.15 17.37
CA VAL A 89 -1.64 2.70 18.23
C VAL A 89 -2.52 1.59 18.82
N THR A 90 -2.89 0.59 18.02
CA THR A 90 -3.65 -0.59 18.46
C THR A 90 -2.93 -1.34 19.58
N LEU A 91 -1.63 -1.56 19.43
CA LEU A 91 -0.85 -2.27 20.44
C LEU A 91 -0.79 -1.48 21.76
N MET A 92 -0.55 -0.16 21.68
CA MET A 92 -0.54 0.71 22.86
C MET A 92 -1.90 0.73 23.56
N ALA A 93 -2.99 0.87 22.80
CA ALA A 93 -4.35 0.79 23.35
C ALA A 93 -4.61 -0.57 24.00
N GLY A 94 -4.20 -1.66 23.36
CA GLY A 94 -4.31 -3.01 23.90
C GLY A 94 -3.59 -3.16 25.24
N ILE A 95 -2.37 -2.64 25.36
CA ILE A 95 -1.60 -2.65 26.62
C ILE A 95 -2.34 -1.88 27.73
N VAL A 96 -2.87 -0.70 27.42
CA VAL A 96 -3.57 0.16 28.39
C VAL A 96 -4.88 -0.46 28.85
N VAL A 97 -5.66 -1.05 27.94
CA VAL A 97 -6.90 -1.76 28.30
C VAL A 97 -6.57 -3.06 29.04
N GLY A 98 -5.55 -3.78 28.58
CA GLY A 98 -5.11 -5.03 29.20
C GLY A 98 -4.56 -4.87 30.61
N SER A 99 -4.01 -3.70 30.96
CA SER A 99 -3.56 -3.41 32.33
C SER A 99 -4.72 -3.16 33.30
N GLN A 100 -5.90 -2.81 32.78
CA GLN A 100 -7.10 -2.53 33.58
C GLN A 100 -8.04 -3.76 33.65
N ASP A 101 -8.29 -4.39 32.50
CA ASP A 101 -9.29 -5.45 32.32
C ASP A 101 -8.66 -6.85 32.10
N GLY A 102 -7.34 -6.96 32.28
CA GLY A 102 -6.59 -8.19 32.08
C GLY A 102 -6.57 -8.69 30.62
N TRP A 103 -6.32 -9.98 30.44
CA TRP A 103 -6.10 -10.56 29.10
C TRP A 103 -7.32 -10.46 28.17
N ARG A 104 -8.54 -10.43 28.74
CA ARG A 104 -9.78 -10.27 27.97
C ARG A 104 -9.87 -8.88 27.34
N GLY A 105 -9.60 -7.83 28.12
CA GLY A 105 -9.59 -6.46 27.61
C GLY A 105 -8.51 -6.23 26.55
N PHE A 106 -7.31 -6.77 26.77
CA PHE A 106 -6.25 -6.77 25.75
C PHE A 106 -6.72 -7.41 24.44
N GLY A 107 -7.28 -8.62 24.52
CA GLY A 107 -7.75 -9.36 23.35
C GLY A 107 -8.84 -8.62 22.57
N ILE A 108 -9.80 -8.01 23.26
CA ILE A 108 -10.87 -7.21 22.63
C ILE A 108 -10.27 -5.99 21.94
N ALA A 109 -9.39 -5.24 22.60
CA ALA A 109 -8.76 -4.05 22.04
C ALA A 109 -7.93 -4.37 20.78
N VAL A 110 -7.17 -5.47 20.81
CA VAL A 110 -6.41 -5.93 19.64
C VAL A 110 -7.34 -6.37 18.51
N ALA A 111 -8.42 -7.09 18.81
CA ALA A 111 -9.39 -7.52 17.80
C ALA A 111 -10.06 -6.32 17.11
N VAL A 112 -10.50 -5.32 17.87
CA VAL A 112 -11.07 -4.07 17.33
C VAL A 112 -10.04 -3.35 16.47
N GLY A 113 -8.81 -3.19 16.96
CA GLY A 113 -7.76 -2.53 16.19
C GLY A 113 -7.36 -3.29 14.91
N ALA A 114 -7.43 -4.62 14.90
CA ALA A 114 -7.22 -5.41 13.69
C ALA A 114 -8.31 -5.15 12.63
N VAL A 115 -9.58 -5.05 13.03
CA VAL A 115 -10.69 -4.69 12.14
C VAL A 115 -10.48 -3.28 11.58
N VAL A 116 -10.09 -2.32 12.42
CA VAL A 116 -9.79 -0.95 11.99
C VAL A 116 -8.60 -0.93 11.03
N ALA A 117 -7.51 -1.62 11.34
CA ALA A 117 -6.33 -1.70 10.48
C ALA A 117 -6.67 -2.28 9.09
N TYR A 118 -7.49 -3.34 9.06
CA TYR A 118 -7.99 -3.91 7.82
C TYR A 118 -8.83 -2.91 7.03
N GLY A 119 -9.81 -2.25 7.67
CA GLY A 119 -10.65 -1.25 7.03
C GLY A 119 -9.86 -0.07 6.47
N VAL A 120 -8.88 0.44 7.21
CA VAL A 120 -7.98 1.50 6.77
C VAL A 120 -7.13 1.04 5.58
N ASN A 121 -6.56 -0.16 5.64
CA ASN A 121 -5.77 -0.71 4.54
C ASN A 121 -6.60 -0.83 3.25
N GLU A 122 -7.81 -1.35 3.35
CA GLU A 122 -8.72 -1.56 2.22
C GLU A 122 -9.21 -0.23 1.64
N PHE A 123 -9.60 0.73 2.49
CA PHE A 123 -10.00 2.06 2.06
C PHE A 123 -8.88 2.77 1.28
N LEU A 124 -7.66 2.73 1.81
CA LEU A 124 -6.50 3.36 1.17
C LEU A 124 -6.09 2.65 -0.13
N LEU A 125 -6.25 1.32 -0.21
CA LEU A 125 -6.06 0.56 -1.44
C LEU A 125 -7.05 1.02 -2.52
N ARG A 126 -8.35 1.05 -2.21
CA ARG A 126 -9.38 1.51 -3.16
C ARG A 126 -9.14 2.95 -3.59
N GLN A 127 -8.84 3.83 -2.65
CA GLN A 127 -8.54 5.23 -2.93
C GLN A 127 -7.34 5.40 -3.87
N SER A 128 -6.31 4.56 -3.73
CA SER A 128 -5.14 4.60 -4.63
C SER A 128 -5.42 4.12 -6.05
N ARG A 129 -6.37 3.19 -6.23
CA ARG A 129 -6.76 2.66 -7.54
C ARG A 129 -7.74 3.56 -8.29
N ALA A 130 -8.64 4.23 -7.56
CA ALA A 130 -9.72 5.04 -8.15
C ALA A 130 -9.29 6.05 -9.23
N PRO A 131 -8.16 6.79 -9.11
CA PRO A 131 -7.71 7.70 -10.17
C PRO A 131 -7.35 6.98 -11.47
N LEU A 132 -6.75 5.79 -11.40
CA LEU A 132 -6.37 5.00 -12.58
C LEU A 132 -7.59 4.34 -13.21
N GLU A 133 -8.46 3.78 -12.38
CA GLU A 133 -9.72 3.18 -12.82
C GLU A 133 -10.63 4.19 -13.53
N ARG A 134 -10.67 5.46 -13.07
CA ARG A 134 -11.41 6.54 -13.74
C ARG A 134 -10.93 6.81 -15.17
N HIS A 135 -9.64 6.61 -15.46
CA HIS A 135 -9.08 6.74 -16.80
C HIS A 135 -9.13 5.41 -17.56
N GLY A 136 -9.80 4.38 -17.02
CA GLY A 136 -9.87 3.03 -17.58
C GLY A 136 -8.51 2.33 -17.69
N VAL A 137 -7.57 2.71 -16.83
CA VAL A 137 -6.24 2.12 -16.74
C VAL A 137 -6.28 0.93 -15.80
N ASP A 138 -5.82 -0.23 -16.29
CA ASP A 138 -5.72 -1.45 -15.50
C ASP A 138 -4.45 -1.39 -14.62
N VAL A 139 -4.67 -1.23 -13.31
CA VAL A 139 -3.60 -1.07 -12.31
C VAL A 139 -2.74 -2.33 -12.18
N GLU A 140 -3.34 -3.51 -12.39
CA GLU A 140 -2.65 -4.80 -12.26
C GLU A 140 -1.62 -4.98 -13.38
N ARG A 141 -1.90 -4.44 -14.56
CA ARG A 141 -0.93 -4.40 -15.67
C ARG A 141 0.23 -3.43 -15.42
N LEU A 142 0.03 -2.42 -14.58
CA LEU A 142 1.05 -1.42 -14.24
C LEU A 142 1.99 -1.83 -13.09
N THR A 143 1.65 -2.82 -12.26
CA THR A 143 2.45 -3.19 -11.09
C THR A 143 2.96 -4.63 -11.09
N ILE A 144 4.11 -4.86 -10.46
CA ILE A 144 4.69 -6.20 -10.21
C ILE A 144 4.43 -6.54 -8.74
N GLU A 145 3.90 -7.73 -8.45
CA GLU A 145 3.93 -8.30 -7.10
C GLU A 145 5.38 -8.45 -6.59
#